data_AF-A0A552V6T2-F1
#
_entry.id   AF-A0A552V6T2-F1
#
_cell.length_a   1.000
_cell.length_b   1.000
_cell.length_c   1.000
_cell.angle_alpha   90.00
_cell.angle_beta   90.00
_cell.angle_gamma   90.00
#
_symmetry.space_group_name_H-M   'P 1'
#
loop_
_entity.id
_entity.type
_entity.pdbx_description
1 polymer ?
#
loop_
_entity_poly.entity_id
_entity_poly.type
_entity_poly.pdbx_seq_one_letter_code
_entity_poly.pdbx_strand_id
1 'polypeptide(L)'
;MLISLSEILEIPVSTLLGENIEESKANDLEVISQKLEVINLQLAQKKDSSRKLLHGLMILSCIGVIIVFLVLLMINSSYLNWDYNNPELAVAGVLVHAFEWIFIRVFPFALIALIAGIIITRKKSL
;
A
#
# COMPACT_ATOMS: atom_id res chain seq x y z
N MET A 1 30.44 -2.96 -57.82
CA MET A 1 29.66 -1.71 -57.73
C MET A 1 29.64 -1.11 -56.31
N LEU A 2 29.47 -1.89 -55.24
CA LEU A 2 29.64 -1.39 -53.86
C LEU A 2 31.11 -1.15 -53.49
N ILE A 3 32.02 -2.01 -53.96
CA ILE A 3 33.47 -1.89 -53.75
C ILE A 3 34.02 -0.57 -54.33
N SER A 4 33.54 -0.16 -55.50
CA SER A 4 33.91 1.11 -56.12
C SER A 4 33.38 2.32 -55.36
N LEU A 5 32.27 2.19 -54.64
CA LEU A 5 31.69 3.27 -53.86
C LEU A 5 32.39 3.41 -52.49
N SER A 6 32.79 2.30 -51.85
CA SER A 6 33.60 2.31 -50.63
C SER A 6 34.99 2.90 -50.83
N GLU A 7 35.58 2.66 -52.01
CA GLU A 7 36.92 3.17 -52.35
C GLU A 7 36.92 4.68 -52.59
N ILE A 8 35.83 5.22 -53.16
CA ILE A 8 35.64 6.67 -53.35
C ILE A 8 35.37 7.40 -52.03
N LEU A 9 34.65 6.75 -51.10
CA LEU A 9 34.25 7.36 -49.83
C LEU A 9 35.24 7.06 -48.69
N GLU A 10 36.27 6.24 -48.92
CA GLU A 10 37.24 5.73 -47.92
C GLU A 10 36.60 5.05 -46.68
N ILE A 11 35.33 4.65 -46.76
CA ILE A 11 34.62 3.92 -45.70
C ILE A 11 34.51 2.44 -46.09
N PRO A 12 34.83 1.50 -45.18
CA PRO A 12 34.83 0.08 -45.50
C PRO A 12 33.42 -0.42 -45.89
N VAL A 13 33.37 -1.36 -46.83
CA VAL A 13 32.11 -1.90 -47.39
C VAL A 13 31.16 -2.41 -46.31
N SER A 14 31.68 -2.98 -45.22
CA SER A 14 30.89 -3.41 -44.05
C SER A 14 30.10 -2.27 -43.40
N THR A 15 30.63 -1.05 -43.43
CA THR A 15 29.93 0.15 -42.95
C THR A 15 28.83 0.59 -43.92
N LEU A 16 29.05 0.47 -45.23
CA LEU A 16 28.03 0.75 -46.25
C LEU A 16 26.88 -0.27 -46.25
N LEU A 17 27.16 -1.50 -45.80
CA LEU A 17 26.17 -2.57 -45.64
C LEU A 17 25.39 -2.48 -44.32
N GLY A 18 25.73 -1.53 -43.44
CA GLY A 18 25.04 -1.32 -42.16
C GLY A 18 25.37 -2.39 -41.10
N GLU A 19 26.42 -3.19 -41.29
CA GLU A 19 26.82 -4.27 -40.38
C GLU A 19 27.20 -3.76 -38.99
N ASN A 20 27.56 -2.47 -38.86
CA ASN A 20 28.02 -1.84 -37.61
C ASN A 20 26.91 -1.14 -36.79
N ILE A 21 25.62 -1.44 -37.03
CA ILE A 21 24.50 -0.78 -36.32
C ILE A 21 23.99 -1.63 -35.13
N GLU A 22 24.33 -2.91 -35.07
CA GLU A 22 23.76 -3.86 -34.11
C GLU A 22 24.45 -3.87 -32.73
N GLU A 23 25.77 -3.65 -32.64
CA GLU A 23 26.51 -3.71 -31.36
C GLU A 23 26.11 -2.59 -30.38
N SER A 24 25.92 -1.35 -30.86
CA SER A 24 25.54 -0.22 -29.99
C SER A 24 24.12 -0.40 -29.43
N LYS A 25 23.17 -0.88 -30.26
CA LYS A 25 21.78 -1.09 -29.84
C LYS A 25 21.64 -2.22 -28.83
N ALA A 26 22.43 -3.30 -28.97
CA ALA A 26 22.47 -4.39 -28.00
C ALA A 26 22.98 -3.90 -26.64
N ASN A 27 24.03 -3.07 -26.64
CA ASN A 27 24.60 -2.48 -25.44
C ASN A 27 23.64 -1.48 -24.77
N ASP A 28 22.92 -0.67 -25.56
CA ASP A 28 21.88 0.25 -25.04
C ASP A 28 20.70 -0.51 -24.41
N LEU A 29 20.27 -1.62 -25.02
CA LEU A 29 19.24 -2.51 -24.46
C LEU A 29 19.70 -3.15 -23.15
N GLU A 30 20.96 -3.55 -23.05
CA GLU A 30 21.55 -4.09 -21.82
C GLU A 30 21.54 -3.06 -20.69
N VAL A 31 21.95 -1.82 -20.98
CA VAL A 31 21.92 -0.71 -20.02
C VAL A 31 20.48 -0.39 -19.58
N ILE A 32 19.51 -0.40 -20.50
CA ILE A 32 18.09 -0.20 -20.17
C ILE A 32 17.56 -1.35 -19.30
N SER A 33 17.92 -2.60 -19.61
CA SER A 33 17.52 -3.78 -18.84
C SER A 33 18.04 -3.72 -17.40
N GLN A 34 19.32 -3.37 -17.21
CA GLN A 34 19.91 -3.20 -15.88
C GLN A 34 19.21 -2.09 -15.07
N LYS A 35 18.89 -0.95 -15.72
CA LYS A 35 18.14 0.13 -15.05
C LYS A 35 16.74 -0.31 -14.66
N LEU A 36 16.05 -1.06 -15.52
CA LEU A 36 14.73 -1.63 -15.23
C LEU A 36 14.79 -2.62 -14.06
N GLU A 37 15.83 -3.44 -13.97
CA GLU A 37 16.02 -4.38 -12.86
C GLU A 37 16.17 -3.65 -11.53
N VAL A 38 16.99 -2.60 -11.48
CA VAL A 38 17.14 -1.76 -10.27
C VAL A 38 15.82 -1.09 -9.89
N ILE A 39 15.08 -0.54 -10.86
CA ILE A 39 13.76 0.07 -10.62
C ILE A 39 12.76 -0.98 -10.11
N ASN A 40 12.76 -2.18 -10.69
CA ASN A 40 11.88 -3.27 -10.28
C ASN A 40 12.19 -3.74 -8.86
N LEU A 41 13.47 -3.85 -8.50
CA LEU A 41 13.92 -4.16 -7.15
C LEU A 41 13.47 -3.09 -6.13
N GLN A 42 13.65 -1.80 -6.44
CA GLN A 42 13.21 -0.70 -5.57
C GLN A 42 11.68 -0.68 -5.41
N LEU A 43 10.93 -0.88 -6.49
CA LEU A 43 9.47 -0.97 -6.46
C LEU A 43 9.00 -2.16 -5.62
N ALA A 44 9.64 -3.32 -5.76
CA ALA A 44 9.35 -4.51 -4.97
C ALA A 44 9.63 -4.27 -3.47
N GLN A 45 10.77 -3.67 -3.13
CA GLN A 45 11.12 -3.32 -1.75
C GLN A 45 10.13 -2.30 -1.14
N LYS A 46 9.79 -1.23 -1.86
CA LYS A 46 8.81 -0.22 -1.41
C LYS A 46 7.43 -0.86 -1.18
N LYS A 47 7.01 -1.77 -2.07
CA LYS A 47 5.75 -2.50 -1.97
C LYS A 47 5.73 -3.44 -0.77
N ASP A 48 6.83 -4.12 -0.46
CA ASP A 48 6.95 -4.99 0.71
C ASP A 48 6.96 -4.18 2.03
N SER A 49 7.70 -3.06 2.07
CA SER A 49 7.73 -2.14 3.22
C SER A 49 6.36 -1.53 3.49
N SER A 50 5.67 -1.03 2.46
CA SER A 50 4.33 -0.44 2.59
C SER A 50 3.31 -1.46 3.07
N ARG A 51 3.43 -2.73 2.64
CA ARG A 51 2.58 -3.83 3.12
C ARG A 51 2.83 -4.16 4.59
N LYS A 52 4.09 -4.20 5.03
CA LYS A 52 4.42 -4.41 6.45
C LYS A 52 3.84 -3.31 7.34
N LEU A 53 3.95 -2.06 6.91
CA LEU A 53 3.36 -0.92 7.62
C LEU A 53 1.83 -1.02 7.69
N LEU A 54 1.16 -1.32 6.57
CA LEU A 54 -0.29 -1.49 6.54
C LEU A 54 -0.75 -2.65 7.44
N HIS A 55 -0.02 -3.78 7.42
CA HIS A 55 -0.33 -4.92 8.27
C HIS A 55 -0.22 -4.59 9.75
N GLY A 56 0.88 -3.93 10.14
CA GLY A 56 1.08 -3.45 11.51
C GLY A 56 0.00 -2.47 11.94
N LEU A 57 -0.37 -1.52 11.07
CA LEU A 57 -1.45 -0.57 11.33
C LEU A 57 -2.80 -1.27 11.54
N MET A 58 -3.12 -2.28 10.73
CA MET A 58 -4.36 -3.04 10.88
C MET A 58 -4.42 -3.82 12.19
N ILE A 59 -3.31 -4.46 12.60
CA ILE A 59 -3.24 -5.16 13.88
C ILE A 59 -3.40 -4.18 15.04
N LEU A 60 -2.68 -3.05 15.00
CA LEU A 60 -2.77 -2.02 16.03
C LEU A 60 -4.18 -1.44 16.14
N SER A 61 -4.83 -1.17 15.00
CA SER A 61 -6.22 -0.70 14.96
C SER A 61 -7.19 -1.74 15.54
N CYS A 62 -6.97 -3.04 15.30
CA CYS A 62 -7.78 -4.11 15.87
C CYS A 62 -7.70 -4.13 17.40
N ILE A 63 -6.48 -4.05 17.94
CA ILE A 63 -6.26 -3.97 19.39
C ILE A 63 -6.94 -2.72 19.97
N GLY A 64 -6.79 -1.56 19.33
CA GLY A 64 -7.42 -0.31 19.77
C GLY A 64 -8.94 -0.41 19.85
N VAL A 65 -9.58 -0.98 18.82
CA VAL A 65 -11.03 -1.15 18.76
C VAL A 65 -11.53 -2.09 19.88
N ILE A 66 -10.80 -3.17 20.18
CA ILE A 66 -11.12 -4.09 21.29
C ILE A 66 -10.99 -3.38 22.64
N ILE A 67 -9.95 -2.58 22.85
CA ILE A 67 -9.76 -1.83 24.10
C ILE A 67 -10.92 -0.86 24.32
N VAL A 68 -11.32 -0.09 23.30
CA VAL A 68 -12.46 0.82 23.38
C VAL A 68 -13.74 0.07 23.76
N PHE A 69 -13.97 -1.10 23.17
CA PHE A 69 -15.11 -1.94 23.50
C PHE A 69 -15.11 -2.40 24.97
N LEU A 70 -13.95 -2.83 25.50
CA LEU A 70 -13.81 -3.21 26.91
C LEU A 70 -14.07 -2.04 27.86
N VAL A 71 -13.59 -0.84 27.52
CA VAL A 71 -13.84 0.37 28.31
C VAL A 71 -15.33 0.70 28.35
N LEU A 72 -16.03 0.62 27.21
CA LEU A 72 -17.48 0.81 27.15
C LEU A 72 -18.22 -0.21 28.04
N LEU A 73 -17.81 -1.48 28.00
CA LEU A 73 -18.36 -2.52 28.87
C LEU A 73 -18.12 -2.24 30.36
N MET A 74 -16.95 -1.73 30.74
CA MET A 74 -16.66 -1.37 32.13
C MET A 74 -17.51 -0.22 32.64
N ILE A 75 -17.81 0.76 31.79
CA ILE A 75 -18.67 1.89 32.13
C ILE A 75 -20.13 1.43 32.33
N ASN A 76 -20.51 0.27 31.78
CA ASN A 76 -21.80 -0.40 31.98
C ASN A 76 -23.00 0.56 31.83
N SER A 77 -22.93 1.44 30.84
CA SER A 77 -23.91 2.49 30.56
C SER A 77 -24.28 3.36 31.78
N SER A 78 -23.32 3.61 32.68
CA SER A 78 -23.51 4.44 33.89
C SER A 78 -24.08 5.83 33.60
N TYR A 79 -23.83 6.39 32.42
CA TYR A 79 -24.38 7.68 31.96
C TYR A 79 -25.92 7.71 31.85
N LEU A 80 -26.60 6.55 31.83
CA LEU A 80 -28.06 6.47 31.88
C LEU A 80 -28.62 6.95 33.22
N ASN A 81 -27.81 6.92 34.29
CA ASN A 81 -28.21 7.34 35.64
C ASN A 81 -27.82 8.80 35.94
N TRP A 82 -27.30 9.54 34.96
CA TRP A 82 -26.96 10.96 35.16
C TRP A 82 -28.21 11.81 35.31
N ASP A 83 -28.06 13.00 35.88
CA ASP A 83 -29.17 13.94 36.02
C ASP A 83 -29.48 14.62 34.68
N TYR A 84 -30.54 14.16 34.01
CA TYR A 84 -31.03 14.73 32.76
C TYR A 84 -31.80 16.05 32.94
N ASN A 85 -32.04 16.49 34.17
CA ASN A 85 -32.58 17.83 34.43
C ASN A 85 -31.50 18.92 34.31
N ASN A 86 -30.23 18.54 34.48
CA ASN A 86 -29.11 19.42 34.17
C ASN A 86 -28.84 19.37 32.64
N PRO A 87 -28.98 20.49 31.91
CA PRO A 87 -28.82 20.50 30.46
C PRO A 87 -27.40 20.09 30.01
N GLU A 88 -26.35 20.39 30.78
CA GLU A 88 -24.98 20.03 30.44
C GLU A 88 -24.76 18.50 30.47
N LEU A 89 -25.24 17.86 31.54
CA LEU A 89 -25.16 16.40 31.72
C LEU A 89 -26.08 15.66 30.74
N ALA A 90 -27.26 16.22 30.46
CA ALA A 90 -28.19 15.66 29.49
C ALA A 90 -27.57 15.59 28.09
N VAL A 91 -26.94 16.68 27.63
CA VAL A 91 -26.25 16.71 26.33
C VAL A 91 -25.09 15.71 26.30
N ALA A 92 -24.27 15.68 27.35
CA ALA A 92 -23.14 14.75 27.43
C ALA A 92 -23.61 13.28 27.42
N GLY A 93 -24.65 12.93 28.18
CA GLY A 93 -25.22 11.59 28.23
C GLY A 93 -25.77 11.13 26.88
N VAL A 94 -26.47 12.00 26.15
CA VAL A 94 -26.98 11.70 24.80
C VAL A 94 -25.83 11.49 23.80
N LEU A 95 -24.77 12.29 23.86
CA LEU A 95 -23.60 12.14 23.00
C LEU A 95 -22.90 10.80 23.23
N VAL A 96 -22.69 10.43 24.49
CA VAL A 96 -22.08 9.13 24.86
C VAL A 96 -22.98 7.98 24.43
N HIS A 97 -24.30 8.09 24.64
CA HIS A 97 -25.26 7.08 24.19
C HIS A 97 -25.25 6.89 22.68
N ALA A 98 -25.29 7.99 21.92
CA ALA A 98 -25.26 7.95 20.46
C ALA A 98 -23.96 7.31 19.96
N PHE A 99 -22.82 7.65 20.57
CA PHE A 99 -21.54 7.04 20.26
C PHE A 99 -21.55 5.53 20.53
N GLU A 100 -21.96 5.10 21.73
CA GLU A 100 -22.03 3.68 22.09
C GLU A 100 -22.96 2.90 21.14
N TRP A 101 -24.13 3.48 20.83
CA TRP A 101 -25.12 2.89 19.93
C TRP A 101 -24.60 2.69 18.51
N ILE A 102 -23.87 3.67 17.95
CA ILE A 102 -23.21 3.53 16.64
C ILE A 102 -22.07 2.52 16.75
N PHE A 103 -21.24 2.64 17.78
CA PHE A 103 -20.04 1.82 17.96
C PHE A 103 -20.39 0.34 18.03
N ILE A 104 -21.36 -0.06 18.85
CA ILE A 104 -21.78 -1.46 19.00
C ILE A 104 -22.23 -2.07 17.66
N ARG A 105 -22.88 -1.28 16.79
CA ARG A 105 -23.31 -1.76 15.46
C ARG A 105 -22.21 -1.78 14.43
N VAL A 106 -21.32 -0.79 14.46
CA VAL A 106 -20.21 -0.70 13.50
C VAL A 106 -19.09 -1.68 13.87
N PHE A 107 -18.89 -1.95 15.16
CA PHE A 107 -17.88 -2.84 15.71
C PHE A 107 -17.78 -4.19 14.98
N PRO A 108 -18.86 -4.99 14.81
CA PRO A 108 -18.78 -6.26 14.10
C PRO A 108 -18.31 -6.10 12.64
N PHE A 109 -18.80 -5.08 11.93
CA PHE A 109 -18.37 -4.80 10.56
C PHE A 109 -16.90 -4.34 10.49
N ALA A 110 -16.48 -3.49 11.42
CA ALA A 110 -15.10 -3.03 11.54
C ALA A 110 -14.14 -4.19 11.81
N LEU A 111 -14.55 -5.13 12.67
CA LEU A 111 -13.78 -6.33 13.01
C LEU A 111 -13.62 -7.24 11.78
N ILE A 112 -14.70 -7.48 11.02
CA ILE A 112 -14.65 -8.25 9.77
C ILE A 112 -13.74 -7.56 8.74
N ALA A 113 -13.86 -6.24 8.57
CA ALA A 113 -13.03 -5.48 7.63
C ALA A 113 -11.54 -5.53 8.02
N LEU A 114 -11.23 -5.41 9.31
CA LEU A 114 -9.87 -5.53 9.83
C LEU A 114 -9.31 -6.95 9.63
N ILE A 115 -10.08 -8.00 9.92
CA ILE A 115 -9.65 -9.39 9.68
C ILE A 115 -9.39 -9.62 8.18
N ALA A 116 -10.32 -9.19 7.31
CA ALA A 116 -10.15 -9.31 5.87
C ALA A 116 -8.90 -8.59 5.37
N GLY A 117 -8.66 -7.37 5.86
CA GLY A 117 -7.47 -6.60 5.51
C GLY A 117 -6.17 -7.20 6.06
N ILE A 118 -6.19 -7.79 7.26
CA ILE A 118 -5.06 -8.55 7.81
C ILE A 118 -4.74 -9.75 6.90
N ILE A 119 -5.74 -10.50 6.45
CA ILE A 119 -5.56 -11.66 5.54
C ILE A 119 -4.98 -11.21 4.19
N ILE A 120 -5.50 -10.14 3.59
CA ILE A 120 -5.03 -9.61 2.29
C ILE A 120 -3.59 -9.08 2.39
N THR A 121 -3.23 -8.49 3.53
CA THR A 121 -1.90 -7.93 3.75
C THR A 121 -0.91 -9.00 4.21
N ARG A 122 -1.38 -10.14 4.73
CA ARG A 122 -0.56 -11.32 4.99
C ARG A 122 -0.07 -11.85 3.65
N LYS A 123 1.25 -11.77 3.45
CA LYS A 123 1.92 -12.28 2.25
C LYS A 123 1.43 -13.70 1.96
N LYS A 124 0.90 -13.98 0.76
CA LYS A 124 0.89 -15.35 0.24
C LYS A 124 2.35 -15.73 0.08
N SER A 125 2.95 -16.40 1.06
CA SER A 125 4.14 -17.21 0.78
C SER A 125 3.63 -18.39 -0.03
N LEU A 126 3.74 -18.26 -1.35
CA LEU A 126 3.74 -19.38 -2.27
C LEU A 126 5.21 -19.67 -2.59
#